data_AF-A0AAD3DKQ9-F1
#
_entry.id   AF-A0AAD3DKQ9-F1
#
_cell.length_a   1.000
_cell.length_b   1.000
_cell.length_c   1.000
_cell.angle_alpha   90.00
_cell.angle_beta   90.00
_cell.angle_gamma   90.00
#
_symmetry.space_group_name_H-M   'P 1'
#
loop_
_entity.id
_entity.type
_entity.pdbx_description
1 polymer ?
#
loop_
_entity_poly.entity_id
_entity_poly.type
_entity_poly.pdbx_seq_one_letter_code
_entity_poly.pdbx_strand_id
1 'polypeptide(L)'
;MRLASVILLLFSSLWVSNAASWSESFPYLSCYANSKCRYLVSPVVTNPAPNTYCFVVSAGDCRDMSNTCCSKGDIAQFALNASSSCDGASITATLDTIPISNVNIVRPPKAASNSSRLLLIPELHLNATSIRPNGSQLCITLPSSGKCSSLDELSGGRTGRWSASLLSSNGVCCPVSRGRTTPPATPKGACQTCIVYDILGPDGTAATTKYDFFTRNSCALPELHPEDAKKYKNCCDWDGAYVSSNFDNFRGPNGTVLSGFERPFCNRTSLRVCGTLTSPKAARQMLKPRSDNPFYSDLPFFFDVTDDSYPMAIYDSTLRVYTTEPGSDKLDTKCFPINDTWPYVYSAPSREDYYVYYPDMPHFPSEADKCQSDPGVTPFTVDPYLQVIWANTTNLSNSTDLYCITLATAEPVNASSTCGKTSSISRVSLWMYEDWKQYYLGAYLVTGAGSSGYVQKQLEMTWGPTGDNAMIISLPNGLDVPTVNATQPKVCVEVAADGIPLWSGAMDSLGYVWTALYDESGKCCPTYYTNRY
;
A
#
# COMPACT_ATOMS: atom_id res chain seq x y z
N MET A 1 61.41 14.39 -32.42
CA MET A 1 60.24 15.30 -32.44
C MET A 1 59.39 14.97 -31.23
N ARG A 2 59.24 15.93 -30.32
CA ARG A 2 58.42 15.82 -29.11
C ARG A 2 56.96 16.03 -29.50
N LEU A 3 56.06 15.14 -29.10
CA LEU A 3 54.64 15.44 -29.05
C LEU A 3 54.12 15.09 -27.66
N ALA A 4 53.47 16.09 -27.08
CA ALA A 4 53.25 16.29 -25.68
C ALA A 4 51.96 15.61 -25.21
N SER A 5 52.06 15.13 -23.97
CA SER A 5 51.05 14.93 -22.95
C SER A 5 49.73 15.70 -23.13
N VAL A 6 48.62 14.98 -23.09
CA VAL A 6 47.37 15.43 -22.47
C VAL A 6 46.82 14.26 -21.65
N ILE A 7 47.18 14.23 -20.37
CA ILE A 7 46.55 13.37 -19.36
C ILE A 7 45.32 14.14 -18.86
N LEU A 8 44.13 13.69 -19.23
CA LEU A 8 42.87 14.22 -18.71
C LEU A 8 42.60 13.54 -17.35
N LEU A 9 43.02 14.19 -16.27
CA LEU A 9 42.60 13.85 -14.91
C LEU A 9 41.16 14.32 -14.70
N LEU A 10 40.19 13.42 -14.93
CA LEU A 10 38.83 13.61 -14.44
C LEU A 10 38.84 13.38 -12.92
N PHE A 11 38.86 14.48 -12.17
CA PHE A 11 38.57 14.50 -10.75
C PHE A 11 37.15 13.95 -10.53
N SER A 12 37.08 12.75 -9.96
CA SER A 12 35.90 12.24 -9.29
C SER A 12 35.56 13.13 -8.10
N SER A 13 34.62 14.07 -8.30
CA SER A 13 33.94 14.74 -7.19
C SER A 13 33.03 13.72 -6.52
N LEU A 14 33.59 13.04 -5.51
CA LEU A 14 32.80 12.38 -4.48
C LEU A 14 31.93 13.45 -3.82
N TRP A 15 30.67 13.52 -4.23
CA TRP A 15 29.63 13.98 -3.34
C TRP A 15 29.57 12.97 -2.21
N VAL A 16 30.33 13.23 -1.15
CA VAL A 16 29.93 12.78 0.16
C VAL A 16 28.64 13.52 0.42
N SER A 17 27.52 12.85 0.18
CA SER A 17 26.25 13.19 0.79
C SER A 17 26.50 13.12 2.29
N ASN A 18 26.98 14.21 2.87
CA ASN A 18 26.75 14.45 4.27
C ASN A 18 25.24 14.46 4.37
N ALA A 19 24.69 13.37 4.90
CA ALA A 19 23.44 13.43 5.63
C ALA A 19 23.70 14.42 6.77
N ALA A 20 23.63 15.71 6.44
CA ALA A 20 23.29 16.72 7.39
C ALA A 20 21.97 16.20 7.96
N SER A 21 22.02 15.71 9.19
CA SER A 21 20.87 15.40 10.00
C SER A 21 20.17 16.73 10.25
N TRP A 22 19.45 17.23 9.24
CA TRP A 22 18.47 18.28 9.40
C TRP A 22 17.44 17.67 10.33
N SER A 23 17.53 18.05 11.60
CA SER A 23 16.55 17.62 12.56
C SER A 23 15.25 18.32 12.19
N GLU A 24 14.39 17.63 11.45
CA GLU A 24 12.93 17.84 11.39
C GLU A 24 12.27 17.72 12.78
N SER A 25 13.08 17.75 13.85
CA SER A 25 12.62 17.69 15.21
C SER A 25 11.95 19.01 15.54
N PHE A 26 10.62 18.98 15.54
CA PHE A 26 9.84 19.87 16.35
C PHE A 26 10.56 20.17 17.68
N PRO A 27 10.51 21.42 18.12
CA PRO A 27 9.84 22.57 17.52
C PRO A 27 10.64 23.15 16.35
N TYR A 28 9.96 23.69 15.33
CA TYR A 28 10.56 24.35 14.15
C TYR A 28 11.23 25.70 14.48
N LEU A 29 11.36 25.99 15.77
CA LEU A 29 12.11 27.09 16.35
C LEU A 29 13.41 26.49 16.88
N SER A 30 14.51 27.24 16.96
CA SER A 30 15.82 26.76 17.43
C SER A 30 15.84 26.40 18.93
N CYS A 31 14.90 25.57 19.39
CA CYS A 31 14.73 25.19 20.76
C CYS A 31 15.65 24.03 21.04
N TYR A 32 16.72 24.32 21.77
CA TYR A 32 17.48 23.27 22.38
C TYR A 32 16.61 22.62 23.45
N ALA A 33 16.55 21.28 23.48
CA ALA A 33 16.02 20.51 24.58
C ALA A 33 16.92 20.72 25.82
N ASN A 34 16.88 21.93 26.36
CA ASN A 34 17.70 22.30 27.50
C ASN A 34 16.97 21.78 28.74
N SER A 35 17.58 20.81 29.42
CA SER A 35 17.09 20.19 30.65
C SER A 35 17.05 21.15 31.86
N LYS A 36 17.14 22.47 31.62
CA LYS A 36 17.31 23.53 32.63
C LYS A 36 16.26 24.62 32.51
N CYS A 37 15.00 24.26 32.27
CA CYS A 37 13.91 25.23 32.23
C CYS A 37 13.01 25.09 33.44
N ARG A 38 12.43 26.22 33.88
CA ARG A 38 11.49 26.27 35.01
C ARG A 38 10.18 25.54 34.72
N TYR A 39 9.73 25.57 33.48
CA TYR A 39 8.40 25.08 33.11
C TYR A 39 8.48 23.71 32.42
N LEU A 40 7.52 22.84 32.73
CA LEU A 40 7.40 21.52 32.13
C LEU A 40 5.94 21.27 31.73
N VAL A 41 5.73 20.65 30.55
CA VAL A 41 4.43 20.14 30.13
C VAL A 41 4.41 18.64 30.35
N SER A 42 3.63 18.20 31.34
CA SER A 42 3.43 16.78 31.60
C SER A 42 2.42 16.18 30.63
N PRO A 43 2.51 14.87 30.34
CA PRO A 43 1.64 14.20 29.39
C PRO A 43 0.16 14.24 29.77
N VAL A 44 -0.68 13.97 28.78
CA VAL A 44 -2.15 14.07 28.89
C VAL A 44 -2.65 13.20 30.05
N VAL A 45 -3.12 13.83 31.13
CA VAL A 45 -3.45 13.11 32.38
C VAL A 45 -4.92 12.68 32.42
N THR A 46 -5.79 13.33 31.66
CA THR A 46 -7.24 13.10 31.75
C THR A 46 -7.94 13.43 30.43
N ASN A 47 -8.92 12.60 30.07
CA ASN A 47 -9.93 12.88 29.05
C ASN A 47 -11.25 13.23 29.80
N PRO A 48 -11.42 14.49 30.25
CA PRO A 48 -12.56 14.87 31.10
C PRO A 48 -13.89 14.92 30.33
N ALA A 49 -13.83 15.01 29.00
CA ALA A 49 -14.97 15.07 28.10
C ALA A 49 -14.56 14.57 26.70
N PRO A 50 -15.47 14.00 25.90
CA PRO A 50 -15.15 13.50 24.57
C PRO A 50 -14.32 14.48 23.73
N ASN A 51 -13.24 13.99 23.13
CA ASN A 51 -12.31 14.76 22.29
C ASN A 51 -11.56 15.91 23.02
N THR A 52 -11.54 15.91 24.36
CA THR A 52 -10.76 16.85 25.16
C THR A 52 -9.47 16.21 25.68
N TYR A 53 -8.34 16.86 25.42
CA TYR A 53 -6.99 16.42 25.82
C TYR A 53 -6.37 17.48 26.71
N CYS A 54 -6.06 17.12 27.97
CA CYS A 54 -5.55 18.06 28.96
C CYS A 54 -4.09 17.79 29.33
N PHE A 55 -3.25 18.82 29.16
CA PHE A 55 -1.85 18.87 29.57
C PHE A 55 -1.73 19.55 30.93
N VAL A 56 -0.74 19.14 31.73
CA VAL A 56 -0.42 19.83 32.99
C VAL A 56 0.83 20.65 32.80
N VAL A 57 0.70 21.96 32.92
CA VAL A 57 1.82 22.91 32.93
C VAL A 57 2.27 23.10 34.37
N SER A 58 3.49 22.72 34.67
CA SER A 58 4.09 22.82 36.00
C SER A 58 5.29 23.75 35.99
N ALA A 59 5.58 24.37 37.14
CA ALA A 59 6.80 25.11 37.38
C ALA A 59 7.62 24.41 38.47
N GLY A 60 8.91 24.29 38.25
CA GLY A 60 9.87 23.76 39.21
C GLY A 60 11.04 24.71 39.45
N ASP A 61 11.96 24.31 40.31
CA ASP A 61 13.18 25.08 40.54
C ASP A 61 14.03 25.12 39.28
N CYS A 62 14.59 26.28 39.00
CA CYS A 62 15.45 26.48 37.85
C CYS A 62 16.75 27.17 38.27
N ARG A 63 17.88 26.56 37.91
CA ARG A 63 19.21 26.96 38.39
C ARG A 63 19.91 27.99 37.51
N ASP A 64 19.48 28.14 36.26
CA ASP A 64 20.12 29.01 35.27
C ASP A 64 19.34 30.30 35.04
N MET A 65 19.45 31.25 35.96
CA MET A 65 18.74 32.53 35.90
C MET A 65 19.12 33.39 34.67
N SER A 66 20.15 33.02 33.90
CA SER A 66 20.46 33.70 32.64
C SER A 66 19.48 33.31 31.52
N ASN A 67 18.83 32.15 31.63
CA ASN A 67 17.86 31.67 30.66
C ASN A 67 16.50 32.38 30.86
N THR A 68 15.92 32.94 29.78
CA THR A 68 14.61 33.60 29.80
C THR A 68 13.52 32.69 30.37
N CYS A 69 13.58 31.38 30.09
CA CYS A 69 12.66 30.37 30.62
C CYS A 69 12.90 30.03 32.10
N CYS A 70 13.80 30.73 32.78
CA CYS A 70 14.22 30.49 34.16
C CYS A 70 14.07 31.72 35.04
N SER A 71 14.52 32.90 34.58
CA SER A 71 14.57 34.08 35.46
C SER A 71 13.23 34.79 35.64
N LYS A 72 12.51 35.08 34.55
CA LYS A 72 11.30 35.92 34.57
C LYS A 72 10.35 35.65 33.39
N GLY A 73 10.55 34.59 32.63
CA GLY A 73 9.73 34.32 31.46
C GLY A 73 8.29 34.08 31.85
N ASP A 74 7.43 35.07 31.64
CA ASP A 74 6.00 34.85 31.48
C ASP A 74 5.82 33.99 30.23
N ILE A 75 5.22 32.82 30.41
CA ILE A 75 4.82 31.94 29.33
C ILE A 75 3.55 32.53 28.72
N ALA A 76 3.70 32.98 27.48
CA ALA A 76 2.63 33.63 26.74
C ALA A 76 1.87 32.65 25.85
N GLN A 77 2.51 31.59 25.37
CA GLN A 77 1.89 30.68 24.40
C GLN A 77 2.28 29.22 24.62
N PHE A 78 1.41 28.32 24.18
CA PHE A 78 1.68 26.89 24.02
C PHE A 78 1.65 26.54 22.54
N ALA A 79 2.66 25.80 22.09
CA ALA A 79 2.78 25.33 20.72
C ALA A 79 2.81 23.80 20.71
N LEU A 80 1.96 23.18 19.92
CA LEU A 80 1.89 21.73 19.72
C LEU A 80 2.15 21.42 18.25
N ASN A 81 2.97 20.39 17.97
CA ASN A 81 3.18 19.95 16.60
C ASN A 81 1.83 19.58 15.97
N ALA A 82 1.55 20.10 14.78
CA ALA A 82 0.32 19.82 14.07
C ALA A 82 0.59 19.31 12.64
N SER A 83 -0.36 18.55 12.10
CA SER A 83 -0.38 18.11 10.70
C SER A 83 -0.95 19.20 9.80
N SER A 84 -0.42 19.35 8.58
CA SER A 84 -1.04 20.18 7.54
C SER A 84 -2.44 19.72 7.14
N SER A 85 -2.79 18.45 7.38
CA SER A 85 -4.16 17.96 7.15
C SER A 85 -5.19 18.62 8.07
N CYS A 86 -4.75 19.26 9.17
CA CYS A 86 -5.60 19.92 10.15
C CYS A 86 -5.91 21.38 9.83
N ASP A 87 -5.39 21.94 8.74
CA ASP A 87 -5.65 23.32 8.37
C ASP A 87 -7.17 23.58 8.30
N GLY A 88 -7.63 24.59 9.05
CA GLY A 88 -9.04 24.97 9.17
C GLY A 88 -9.85 24.21 10.22
N ALA A 89 -9.26 23.27 10.98
CA ALA A 89 -9.97 22.58 12.06
C ALA A 89 -10.36 23.55 13.19
N SER A 90 -11.60 23.44 13.67
CA SER A 90 -12.10 24.24 14.80
C SER A 90 -11.65 23.61 16.11
N ILE A 91 -10.55 24.10 16.66
CA ILE A 91 -9.97 23.64 17.93
C ILE A 91 -10.16 24.74 18.98
N THR A 92 -10.71 24.37 20.13
CA THR A 92 -10.83 25.28 21.27
C THR A 92 -9.85 24.90 22.37
N ALA A 93 -9.52 25.83 23.26
CA ALA A 93 -8.68 25.56 24.41
C ALA A 93 -9.22 26.24 25.68
N THR A 94 -8.91 25.65 26.83
CA THR A 94 -9.13 26.24 28.14
C THR A 94 -7.88 26.13 29.00
N LEU A 95 -7.64 27.12 29.85
CA LEU A 95 -6.62 27.07 30.90
C LEU A 95 -7.32 27.18 32.26
N ASP A 96 -7.17 26.15 33.09
CA ASP A 96 -7.85 26.05 34.38
C ASP A 96 -9.37 26.34 34.26
N THR A 97 -10.01 25.77 33.23
CA THR A 97 -11.43 25.95 32.82
C THR A 97 -11.79 27.27 32.14
N ILE A 98 -10.88 28.25 32.08
CA ILE A 98 -11.13 29.53 31.43
C ILE A 98 -10.89 29.39 29.92
N PRO A 99 -11.86 29.72 29.05
CA PRO A 99 -11.68 29.66 27.60
C PRO A 99 -10.56 30.60 27.13
N ILE A 100 -9.75 30.10 26.20
CA ILE A 100 -8.70 30.88 25.53
C ILE A 100 -9.18 31.22 24.12
N SER A 101 -9.02 32.49 23.74
CA SER A 101 -9.36 32.98 22.41
C SER A 101 -8.21 32.77 21.42
N ASN A 102 -8.49 32.88 20.12
CA ASN A 102 -7.47 32.90 19.06
C ASN A 102 -6.60 31.63 18.95
N VAL A 103 -7.12 30.47 19.36
CA VAL A 103 -6.49 29.17 19.12
C VAL A 103 -6.48 28.88 17.62
N ASN A 104 -5.29 28.70 17.03
CA ASN A 104 -5.16 28.56 15.59
C ASN A 104 -4.05 27.59 15.20
N ILE A 105 -4.24 26.92 14.06
CA ILE A 105 -3.18 26.15 13.40
C ILE A 105 -2.47 27.09 12.42
N VAL A 106 -1.17 27.26 12.63
CA VAL A 106 -0.35 28.20 11.86
C VAL A 106 0.89 27.52 11.28
N ARG A 107 1.41 28.11 10.20
CA ARG A 107 2.71 27.73 9.67
C ARG A 107 3.82 28.31 10.57
N PRO A 108 4.82 27.50 10.99
CA PRO A 108 5.94 28.03 11.75
C PRO A 108 6.77 29.02 10.92
N PRO A 109 7.29 30.12 11.50
CA PRO A 109 8.07 31.11 10.75
C PRO A 109 9.34 30.56 10.10
N LYS A 110 9.94 29.51 10.67
CA LYS A 110 11.18 28.86 10.21
C LYS A 110 10.96 27.39 9.82
N ALA A 111 9.78 27.07 9.28
CA ALA A 111 9.46 25.72 8.83
C ALA A 111 10.41 25.23 7.73
N ALA A 112 11.00 24.04 7.90
CA ALA A 112 11.80 23.39 6.87
C ALA A 112 10.97 22.93 5.67
N SER A 113 9.68 22.65 5.88
CA SER A 113 8.73 22.22 4.84
C SER A 113 7.49 23.12 4.79
N ASN A 114 6.85 23.17 3.62
CA ASN A 114 5.54 23.82 3.47
C ASN A 114 4.41 23.09 4.22
N SER A 115 4.63 21.83 4.65
CA SER A 115 3.66 21.00 5.38
C SER A 115 3.75 21.15 6.90
N SER A 116 4.78 21.79 7.44
CA SER A 116 4.92 21.94 8.89
C SER A 116 3.80 22.83 9.45
N ARG A 117 3.14 22.40 10.52
CA ARG A 117 2.12 23.19 11.25
C ARG A 117 2.35 23.17 12.76
N LEU A 118 1.84 24.20 13.42
CA LEU A 118 1.77 24.34 14.87
C LEU A 118 0.35 24.70 15.27
N LEU A 119 -0.23 23.96 16.21
CA LEU A 119 -1.36 24.47 16.99
C LEU A 119 -0.80 25.46 18.01
N LEU A 120 -1.17 26.73 17.88
CA LEU A 120 -0.76 27.80 18.77
C LEU A 120 -1.93 28.20 19.67
N ILE A 121 -1.68 28.20 20.98
CA ILE A 121 -2.63 28.64 22.01
C ILE A 121 -2.00 29.86 22.69
N PRO A 122 -2.48 31.08 22.40
CA PRO A 122 -1.90 32.31 22.93
C PRO A 122 -2.44 32.64 24.33
N GLU A 123 -2.05 33.82 24.85
CA GLU A 123 -2.66 34.45 26.03
C GLU A 123 -2.67 33.59 27.31
N LEU A 124 -1.64 32.75 27.51
CA LEU A 124 -1.58 31.90 28.70
C LEU A 124 -1.32 32.69 29.98
N HIS A 125 -0.56 33.79 29.90
CA HIS A 125 -0.17 34.64 31.04
C HIS A 125 0.35 33.83 32.26
N LEU A 126 1.06 32.74 32.01
CA LEU A 126 1.54 31.83 33.04
C LEU A 126 2.92 32.26 33.52
N ASN A 127 3.12 32.24 34.84
CA ASN A 127 4.42 32.40 35.45
C ASN A 127 4.55 31.52 36.70
N ALA A 128 5.74 31.49 37.29
CA ALA A 128 6.04 30.66 38.45
C ALA A 128 5.06 30.86 39.62
N THR A 129 4.50 32.07 39.76
CA THR A 129 3.57 32.42 40.85
C THR A 129 2.11 32.18 40.51
N SER A 130 1.73 32.18 39.21
CA SER A 130 0.36 31.94 38.78
C SER A 130 0.04 30.45 38.55
N ILE A 131 1.06 29.63 38.31
CA ILE A 131 0.90 28.17 38.22
C ILE A 131 0.55 27.61 39.60
N ARG A 132 -0.54 26.84 39.67
CA ARG A 132 -1.02 26.23 40.92
C ARG A 132 -0.01 25.21 41.46
N PRO A 133 -0.02 24.87 42.77
CA PRO A 133 0.86 23.85 43.34
C PRO A 133 0.82 22.48 42.64
N ASN A 134 -0.34 22.11 42.07
CA ASN A 134 -0.54 20.87 41.31
C ASN A 134 -0.33 21.03 39.79
N GLY A 135 0.20 22.17 39.36
CA GLY A 135 0.22 22.61 37.96
C GLY A 135 -1.11 23.24 37.52
N SER A 136 -1.05 24.00 36.43
CA SER A 136 -2.22 24.51 35.71
C SER A 136 -2.59 23.57 34.58
N GLN A 137 -3.88 23.37 34.37
CA GLN A 137 -4.41 22.43 33.38
C GLN A 137 -4.76 23.17 32.09
N LEU A 138 -4.07 22.82 30.99
CA LEU A 138 -4.34 23.32 29.65
C LEU A 138 -5.07 22.23 28.85
N CYS A 139 -6.35 22.42 28.56
CA CYS A 139 -7.14 21.48 27.78
C CYS A 139 -7.37 22.00 26.36
N ILE A 140 -7.22 21.12 25.36
CA ILE A 140 -7.68 21.37 23.99
C ILE A 140 -8.88 20.48 23.70
N THR A 141 -9.88 21.01 23.01
CA THR A 141 -11.02 20.23 22.51
C THR A 141 -10.97 20.20 21.01
N LEU A 142 -10.90 18.98 20.47
CA LEU A 142 -10.86 18.69 19.05
C LEU A 142 -12.29 18.53 18.50
N PRO A 143 -12.50 18.79 17.20
CA PRO A 143 -13.80 18.57 16.59
C PRO A 143 -14.23 17.10 16.71
N SER A 144 -15.52 16.86 16.93
CA SER A 144 -16.04 15.49 17.11
C SER A 144 -16.09 14.65 15.83
N SER A 145 -15.94 15.30 14.67
CA SER A 145 -15.87 14.69 13.35
C SER A 145 -15.07 15.59 12.40
N GLY A 146 -14.66 15.04 11.25
CA GLY A 146 -13.88 15.77 10.26
C GLY A 146 -12.38 15.77 10.56
N LYS A 147 -11.70 16.83 10.14
CA LYS A 147 -10.23 16.92 10.25
C LYS A 147 -9.79 17.05 11.71
N CYS A 148 -8.87 16.19 12.11
CA CYS A 148 -8.14 16.28 13.38
C CYS A 148 -9.05 16.13 14.59
N SER A 149 -9.87 15.08 14.50
CA SER A 149 -10.78 14.64 15.55
C SER A 149 -10.07 13.94 16.70
N SER A 150 -8.82 13.53 16.49
CA SER A 150 -7.95 12.93 17.50
C SER A 150 -6.62 13.66 17.63
N LEU A 151 -5.97 13.52 18.80
CA LEU A 151 -4.65 14.13 19.03
C LEU A 151 -3.56 13.46 18.15
N ASP A 152 -3.77 12.22 17.72
CA ASP A 152 -2.92 11.49 16.78
C ASP A 152 -2.99 12.10 15.37
N GLU A 153 -4.22 12.36 14.88
CA GLU A 153 -4.44 13.09 13.63
C GLU A 153 -3.87 14.50 13.72
N LEU A 154 -4.13 15.19 14.84
CA LEU A 154 -3.60 16.53 15.08
C LEU A 154 -2.09 16.55 14.99
N SER A 155 -1.40 15.64 15.69
CA SER A 155 0.07 15.63 15.75
C SER A 155 0.78 15.09 14.50
N GLY A 156 0.01 14.67 13.48
CA GLY A 156 0.53 14.18 12.21
C GLY A 156 1.15 12.79 12.28
N GLY A 157 0.78 11.97 13.27
CA GLY A 157 1.43 10.68 13.49
C GLY A 157 0.52 9.61 14.06
N ARG A 158 0.50 8.44 13.41
CA ARG A 158 -0.21 7.21 13.83
C ARG A 158 0.32 6.57 15.14
N THR A 159 1.11 7.25 15.96
CA THR A 159 1.84 6.65 17.09
C THR A 159 1.38 7.16 18.47
N GLY A 160 0.38 8.03 18.52
CA GLY A 160 0.04 8.80 19.71
C GLY A 160 1.13 9.73 20.21
N ARG A 161 2.22 9.90 19.46
CA ARG A 161 3.33 10.75 19.89
C ARG A 161 3.00 12.19 19.57
N TRP A 162 3.01 13.02 20.59
CA TRP A 162 2.91 14.46 20.44
C TRP A 162 4.19 15.11 20.97
N SER A 163 4.50 16.29 20.41
CA SER A 163 5.56 17.15 20.90
C SER A 163 4.99 18.55 21.09
N ALA A 164 5.21 19.13 22.26
CA ALA A 164 4.74 20.45 22.62
C ALA A 164 5.87 21.29 23.21
N SER A 165 5.73 22.61 23.15
CA SER A 165 6.67 23.57 23.70
C SER A 165 5.90 24.75 24.29
N LEU A 166 6.46 25.37 25.31
CA LEU A 166 5.97 26.63 25.84
C LEU A 166 6.79 27.77 25.23
N LEU A 167 6.18 28.91 24.96
CA LEU A 167 6.84 30.09 24.41
C LEU A 167 6.68 31.24 25.40
N SER A 168 7.78 31.91 25.73
CA SER A 168 7.73 33.15 26.50
C SER A 168 7.16 34.30 25.69
N SER A 169 6.86 35.42 26.34
CA SER A 169 6.33 36.65 25.71
C SER A 169 7.18 37.20 24.56
N ASN A 170 8.49 36.96 24.56
CA ASN A 170 9.40 37.32 23.46
C ASN A 170 9.58 36.21 22.41
N GLY A 171 8.75 35.17 22.42
CA GLY A 171 8.81 34.04 21.47
C GLY A 171 10.00 33.10 21.70
N VAL A 172 10.70 33.21 22.84
CA VAL A 172 11.76 32.27 23.20
C VAL A 172 11.13 30.98 23.70
N CYS A 173 11.70 29.89 23.23
CA CYS A 173 11.16 28.57 23.44
C CYS A 173 11.64 27.97 24.75
N CYS A 174 10.67 27.61 25.58
CA CYS A 174 10.82 26.83 26.79
C CYS A 174 10.53 25.35 26.46
N PRO A 175 11.03 24.43 27.29
CA PRO A 175 11.56 23.14 26.87
C PRO A 175 10.52 22.30 26.12
N VAL A 176 11.04 21.50 25.20
CA VAL A 176 10.24 20.60 24.37
C VAL A 176 9.82 19.41 25.21
N SER A 177 8.52 19.30 25.45
CA SER A 177 7.94 18.14 26.08
C SER A 177 7.45 17.18 25.01
N ARG A 178 7.77 15.90 25.17
CA ARG A 178 7.31 14.83 24.28
C ARG A 178 6.57 13.82 25.12
N GLY A 179 5.49 13.30 24.60
CA GLY A 179 4.74 12.25 25.27
C GLY A 179 4.01 11.36 24.29
N ARG A 180 3.28 10.40 24.87
CA ARG A 180 2.27 9.64 24.14
C ARG A 180 0.91 9.96 24.73
N THR A 181 -0.10 10.11 23.90
CA THR A 181 -1.49 10.02 24.33
C THR A 181 -1.70 8.64 24.94
N THR A 182 -2.12 8.61 26.21
CA THR A 182 -2.76 7.42 26.73
C THR A 182 -4.04 7.23 25.92
N PRO A 183 -4.31 6.03 25.39
CA PRO A 183 -5.58 5.76 24.72
C PRO A 183 -6.72 6.19 25.65
N PRO A 184 -7.81 6.79 25.13
CA PRO A 184 -9.01 7.04 25.92
C PRO A 184 -9.34 5.80 26.73
N ALA A 185 -9.75 5.98 27.99
CA ALA A 185 -10.14 4.85 28.83
C ALA A 185 -11.14 4.00 28.05
N THR A 186 -10.76 2.75 27.77
CA THR A 186 -11.53 1.84 26.93
C THR A 186 -12.94 1.75 27.49
N PRO A 187 -14.00 2.06 26.71
CA PRO A 187 -15.38 1.99 27.18
C PRO A 187 -15.64 0.64 27.85
N LYS A 188 -16.39 0.62 28.96
CA LYS A 188 -16.74 -0.65 29.62
C LYS A 188 -17.43 -1.56 28.60
N GLY A 189 -16.84 -2.73 28.34
CA GLY A 189 -17.33 -3.70 27.37
C GLY A 189 -16.70 -3.63 25.98
N ALA A 190 -15.85 -2.64 25.70
CA ALA A 190 -15.00 -2.65 24.52
C ALA A 190 -13.99 -3.79 24.61
N CYS A 191 -13.61 -4.31 23.45
CA CYS A 191 -12.79 -5.50 23.34
C CYS A 191 -11.76 -5.34 22.24
N GLN A 192 -10.59 -5.94 22.42
CA GLN A 192 -9.51 -5.89 21.45
C GLN A 192 -9.41 -7.23 20.73
N THR A 193 -9.11 -7.18 19.44
CA THR A 193 -8.99 -8.37 18.59
C THR A 193 -7.98 -8.10 17.48
N CYS A 194 -7.44 -9.18 16.92
CA CYS A 194 -6.59 -9.15 15.74
C CYS A 194 -7.20 -10.05 14.69
N ILE A 195 -7.35 -9.57 13.46
CA ILE A 195 -7.75 -10.39 12.31
C ILE A 195 -6.47 -10.85 11.63
N VAL A 196 -6.42 -12.13 11.29
CA VAL A 196 -5.29 -12.79 10.65
C VAL A 196 -5.76 -13.43 9.35
N TYR A 197 -5.03 -13.12 8.28
CA TYR A 197 -5.16 -13.73 6.96
C TYR A 197 -3.93 -14.59 6.74
N ASP A 198 -4.09 -15.91 6.77
CA ASP A 198 -3.04 -16.87 6.45
C ASP A 198 -3.24 -17.39 5.03
N ILE A 199 -2.19 -17.32 4.22
CA ILE A 199 -2.11 -17.99 2.92
C ILE A 199 -1.33 -19.30 3.12
N LEU A 200 -2.01 -20.43 2.93
CA LEU A 200 -1.45 -21.77 3.07
C LEU A 200 -1.31 -22.35 1.67
N GLY A 201 -0.25 -23.09 1.37
CA GLY A 201 -0.11 -23.72 0.05
C GLY A 201 -0.99 -24.97 -0.11
N PRO A 202 -0.76 -25.76 -1.17
CA PRO A 202 -1.65 -26.88 -1.55
C PRO A 202 -1.75 -27.99 -0.52
N ASP A 203 -0.72 -28.17 0.31
CA ASP A 203 -0.70 -29.15 1.41
C ASP A 203 -1.31 -28.62 2.72
N GLY A 204 -1.86 -27.40 2.69
CA GLY A 204 -2.43 -26.74 3.86
C GLY A 204 -1.38 -26.14 4.80
N THR A 205 -0.12 -26.01 4.39
CA THR A 205 0.95 -25.41 5.20
C THR A 205 1.44 -24.08 4.64
N ALA A 206 1.86 -23.18 5.53
CA ALA A 206 2.48 -21.92 5.12
C ALA A 206 3.80 -22.11 4.34
N ALA A 207 4.48 -23.26 4.46
CA ALA A 207 5.79 -23.45 3.83
C ALA A 207 5.70 -23.61 2.30
N THR A 208 4.55 -24.07 1.79
CA THR A 208 4.35 -24.45 0.39
C THR A 208 3.66 -23.39 -0.45
N THR A 209 3.14 -22.32 0.14
CA THR A 209 2.58 -21.22 -0.66
C THR A 209 3.70 -20.43 -1.34
N LYS A 210 3.40 -19.98 -2.56
CA LYS A 210 4.23 -19.05 -3.33
C LYS A 210 3.97 -17.59 -2.94
N TYR A 211 2.88 -17.32 -2.21
CA TYR A 211 2.56 -15.99 -1.74
C TYR A 211 3.56 -15.51 -0.68
N ASP A 212 4.06 -14.28 -0.84
CA ASP A 212 4.96 -13.64 0.10
C ASP A 212 4.60 -12.16 0.31
N PHE A 213 4.03 -11.83 1.46
CA PHE A 213 3.67 -10.47 1.86
C PHE A 213 4.88 -9.51 1.91
N PHE A 214 6.12 -10.02 1.97
CA PHE A 214 7.32 -9.18 1.95
C PHE A 214 7.83 -8.89 0.55
N THR A 215 7.32 -9.55 -0.48
CA THR A 215 7.64 -9.22 -1.86
C THR A 215 6.70 -8.14 -2.38
N ARG A 216 7.05 -7.54 -3.53
CA ARG A 216 6.14 -6.66 -4.26
C ARG A 216 5.30 -7.41 -5.29
N ASN A 217 5.64 -8.67 -5.60
CA ASN A 217 5.09 -9.39 -6.75
C ASN A 217 3.99 -10.40 -6.36
N SER A 218 3.66 -10.51 -5.07
CA SER A 218 2.59 -11.41 -4.61
C SER A 218 1.21 -10.75 -4.56
N CYS A 219 1.11 -9.45 -4.85
CA CYS A 219 -0.11 -8.66 -4.78
C CYS A 219 -0.08 -7.59 -5.88
N ALA A 220 -1.13 -6.77 -5.98
CA ALA A 220 -1.31 -5.78 -7.04
C ALA A 220 -0.37 -4.56 -6.97
N LEU A 221 0.71 -4.60 -6.18
CA LEU A 221 1.63 -3.48 -6.01
C LEU A 221 2.41 -3.03 -7.25
N PRO A 222 2.87 -3.93 -8.14
CA PRO A 222 3.58 -3.55 -9.36
C PRO A 222 2.68 -2.84 -10.37
N GLU A 223 1.37 -2.98 -10.21
CA GLU A 223 0.34 -2.45 -11.11
C GLU A 223 -0.18 -1.08 -10.72
N LEU A 224 -0.01 -0.70 -9.43
CA LEU A 224 -0.30 0.66 -9.01
C LEU A 224 0.53 1.63 -9.85
N HIS A 225 -0.09 2.75 -10.23
CA HIS A 225 0.64 3.85 -10.85
C HIS A 225 1.92 4.12 -10.03
N PRO A 226 3.09 4.35 -10.64
CA PRO A 226 4.36 4.43 -9.91
C PRO A 226 4.35 5.39 -8.71
N GLU A 227 3.52 6.42 -8.73
CA GLU A 227 3.33 7.34 -7.60
C GLU A 227 2.60 6.70 -6.40
N ASP A 228 1.62 5.86 -6.65
CA ASP A 228 0.89 5.12 -5.62
C ASP A 228 1.69 3.91 -5.14
N ALA A 229 2.34 3.20 -6.06
CA ALA A 229 3.22 2.07 -5.74
C ALA A 229 4.39 2.46 -4.82
N LYS A 230 4.85 3.72 -4.89
CA LYS A 230 5.90 4.27 -4.01
C LYS A 230 5.45 4.45 -2.56
N LYS A 231 4.14 4.51 -2.29
CA LYS A 231 3.59 4.66 -0.93
C LYS A 231 3.77 3.39 -0.09
N TYR A 232 3.94 2.25 -0.75
CA TYR A 232 3.97 0.93 -0.12
C TYR A 232 5.28 0.22 -0.44
N LYS A 233 5.91 -0.39 0.56
CA LYS A 233 7.20 -1.08 0.37
C LYS A 233 7.01 -2.45 -0.27
N ASN A 234 5.99 -3.18 0.18
CA ASN A 234 5.68 -4.57 -0.14
C ASN A 234 4.19 -4.86 0.08
N CYS A 235 3.75 -6.07 -0.26
CA CYS A 235 2.34 -6.46 -0.20
C CYS A 235 1.74 -6.29 1.18
N CYS A 236 2.50 -6.56 2.24
CA CYS A 236 2.10 -6.28 3.61
C CYS A 236 1.57 -4.85 3.82
N ASP A 237 2.31 -3.84 3.34
CA ASP A 237 1.92 -2.44 3.49
C ASP A 237 0.66 -2.12 2.69
N TRP A 238 0.53 -2.69 1.49
CA TRP A 238 -0.59 -2.45 0.58
C TRP A 238 -1.87 -3.17 1.04
N ASP A 239 -1.84 -4.49 1.20
CA ASP A 239 -2.95 -5.31 1.69
C ASP A 239 -3.40 -4.82 3.06
N GLY A 240 -2.44 -4.46 3.92
CA GLY A 240 -2.73 -3.90 5.24
C GLY A 240 -3.41 -2.55 5.21
N ALA A 241 -2.99 -1.65 4.31
CA ALA A 241 -3.66 -0.37 4.10
C ALA A 241 -5.07 -0.57 3.53
N TYR A 242 -5.22 -1.51 2.60
CA TYR A 242 -6.50 -1.89 2.01
C TYR A 242 -7.49 -2.41 3.06
N VAL A 243 -7.07 -3.41 3.84
CA VAL A 243 -7.84 -3.94 4.97
C VAL A 243 -8.20 -2.81 5.93
N SER A 244 -7.24 -1.95 6.26
CA SER A 244 -7.48 -0.80 7.14
C SER A 244 -8.57 0.13 6.61
N SER A 245 -8.58 0.45 5.31
CA SER A 245 -9.60 1.34 4.75
C SER A 245 -11.01 0.77 4.85
N ASN A 246 -11.18 -0.56 4.80
CA ASN A 246 -12.49 -1.18 4.96
C ASN A 246 -13.01 -1.03 6.40
N PHE A 247 -12.12 -0.90 7.39
CA PHE A 247 -12.49 -0.56 8.76
C PHE A 247 -12.89 0.90 8.96
N ASP A 248 -12.46 1.80 8.09
CA ASP A 248 -12.75 3.24 8.23
C ASP A 248 -14.26 3.52 8.12
N ASN A 249 -14.99 2.74 7.34
CA ASN A 249 -16.46 2.79 7.25
C ASN A 249 -17.15 2.45 8.58
N PHE A 250 -16.47 1.74 9.47
CA PHE A 250 -16.97 1.39 10.79
C PHE A 250 -16.45 2.30 11.90
N ARG A 251 -15.68 3.34 11.57
CA ARG A 251 -15.25 4.39 12.50
C ARG A 251 -16.29 5.51 12.55
N GLY A 252 -16.51 6.07 13.74
CA GLY A 252 -17.41 7.20 13.93
C GLY A 252 -17.97 7.29 15.35
N PRO A 253 -18.78 8.30 15.67
CA PRO A 253 -19.35 8.50 17.02
C PRO A 253 -20.18 7.31 17.52
N ASN A 254 -20.80 6.59 16.58
CA ASN A 254 -21.55 5.34 16.82
C ASN A 254 -20.90 4.14 16.11
N GLY A 255 -19.65 4.31 15.66
CA GLY A 255 -18.92 3.30 14.91
C GLY A 255 -18.61 2.06 15.76
N THR A 256 -18.42 0.92 15.11
CA THR A 256 -18.03 -0.32 15.78
C THR A 256 -16.54 -0.32 16.13
N VAL A 257 -15.71 0.37 15.36
CA VAL A 257 -14.26 0.46 15.55
C VAL A 257 -13.92 1.70 16.36
N LEU A 258 -13.27 1.51 17.51
CA LEU A 258 -12.80 2.59 18.39
C LEU A 258 -11.39 3.08 18.00
N SER A 259 -10.51 2.15 17.65
CA SER A 259 -9.11 2.43 17.29
C SER A 259 -8.46 1.20 16.67
N GLY A 260 -7.31 1.37 16.02
CA GLY A 260 -6.51 0.25 15.51
C GLY A 260 -6.87 -0.13 14.07
N PHE A 261 -6.39 -1.29 13.63
CA PHE A 261 -6.44 -1.81 12.27
C PHE A 261 -5.63 -1.01 11.23
N GLU A 262 -4.97 0.10 11.61
CA GLU A 262 -4.19 0.93 10.66
C GLU A 262 -2.78 0.42 10.41
N ARG A 263 -2.36 -0.63 11.11
CA ARG A 263 -1.02 -1.18 11.05
C ARG A 263 -1.06 -2.67 10.80
N PRO A 264 -0.68 -3.10 9.59
CA PRO A 264 -0.44 -4.50 9.34
C PRO A 264 0.82 -4.96 10.07
N PHE A 265 0.76 -6.19 10.56
CA PHE A 265 1.90 -6.97 10.99
C PHE A 265 1.92 -8.19 10.10
N CYS A 266 2.95 -8.33 9.27
CA CYS A 266 3.06 -9.49 8.42
C CYS A 266 4.26 -10.35 8.79
N ASN A 267 4.10 -11.65 8.54
CA ASN A 267 5.22 -12.51 8.21
C ASN A 267 5.16 -12.82 6.70
N ARG A 268 5.93 -13.81 6.22
CA ARG A 268 5.90 -14.20 4.80
C ARG A 268 4.49 -14.53 4.30
N THR A 269 3.69 -15.26 5.07
CA THR A 269 2.44 -15.88 4.63
C THR A 269 1.21 -15.45 5.40
N SER A 270 1.39 -14.56 6.38
CA SER A 270 0.31 -14.09 7.24
C SER A 270 0.30 -12.56 7.28
N LEU A 271 -0.89 -11.99 7.16
CA LEU A 271 -1.19 -10.58 7.42
C LEU A 271 -2.04 -10.49 8.68
N ARG A 272 -1.64 -9.67 9.65
CA ARG A 272 -2.37 -9.44 10.89
C ARG A 272 -2.67 -7.96 11.08
N VAL A 273 -3.93 -7.62 11.33
CA VAL A 273 -4.34 -6.25 11.72
C VAL A 273 -5.07 -6.30 13.05
N CYS A 274 -4.73 -5.41 13.98
CA CYS A 274 -5.26 -5.44 15.34
C CYS A 274 -5.95 -4.13 15.69
N GLY A 275 -7.09 -4.19 16.38
CA GLY A 275 -7.76 -3.00 16.88
C GLY A 275 -8.72 -3.24 18.03
N THR A 276 -9.41 -2.17 18.40
CA THR A 276 -10.35 -2.12 19.51
C THR A 276 -11.75 -1.86 18.97
N LEU A 277 -12.70 -2.69 19.36
CA LEU A 277 -14.11 -2.60 19.00
C LEU A 277 -14.93 -2.13 20.20
N THR A 278 -16.05 -1.43 19.95
CA THR A 278 -16.92 -0.87 20.99
C THR A 278 -17.53 -1.94 21.89
N SER A 279 -17.83 -3.11 21.35
CA SER A 279 -18.26 -4.28 22.11
C SER A 279 -18.22 -5.56 21.25
N PRO A 280 -18.21 -6.75 21.88
CA PRO A 280 -18.40 -8.01 21.15
C PRO A 280 -19.69 -8.10 20.35
N LYS A 281 -20.75 -7.41 20.81
CA LYS A 281 -22.03 -7.37 20.10
C LYS A 281 -21.93 -6.57 18.81
N ALA A 282 -21.29 -5.41 18.86
CA ALA A 282 -21.06 -4.57 17.68
C ALA A 282 -20.11 -5.27 16.70
N ALA A 283 -19.06 -5.92 17.21
CA ALA A 283 -18.17 -6.78 16.44
C ALA A 283 -18.97 -7.83 15.64
N ARG A 284 -19.82 -8.63 16.31
CA ARG A 284 -20.68 -9.61 15.63
C ARG A 284 -21.67 -9.01 14.62
N GLN A 285 -22.04 -7.73 14.74
CA GLN A 285 -22.87 -7.06 13.74
C GLN A 285 -22.11 -6.79 12.45
N MET A 286 -20.78 -6.66 12.50
CA MET A 286 -19.92 -6.59 11.31
C MET A 286 -19.85 -7.94 10.58
N LEU A 287 -20.07 -9.06 11.27
CA LEU A 287 -20.08 -10.41 10.68
C LEU A 287 -21.40 -10.81 10.02
N LYS A 288 -22.48 -10.05 10.26
CA LYS A 288 -23.78 -10.48 9.74
C LYS A 288 -23.71 -10.54 8.21
N PRO A 289 -24.13 -11.66 7.59
CA PRO A 289 -24.11 -11.81 6.15
C PRO A 289 -25.15 -10.86 5.57
N ARG A 290 -24.69 -9.66 5.22
CA ARG A 290 -25.19 -9.02 4.02
C ARG A 290 -24.62 -9.82 2.86
N SER A 291 -25.40 -10.01 1.80
CA SER A 291 -24.93 -10.42 0.46
C SER A 291 -23.77 -9.54 -0.07
N ASP A 292 -23.51 -8.45 0.65
CA ASP A 292 -22.63 -7.32 0.43
C ASP A 292 -21.82 -7.05 1.73
N ASN A 293 -21.42 -8.10 2.46
CA ASN A 293 -20.62 -7.94 3.68
C ASN A 293 -19.17 -7.56 3.29
N PRO A 294 -18.73 -6.31 3.55
CA PRO A 294 -17.39 -5.84 3.18
C PRO A 294 -16.27 -6.64 3.82
N PHE A 295 -16.55 -7.46 4.85
CA PHE A 295 -15.53 -8.34 5.40
C PHE A 295 -15.10 -9.48 4.48
N TYR A 296 -16.02 -9.93 3.61
CA TYR A 296 -15.81 -11.07 2.71
C TYR A 296 -15.80 -10.64 1.25
N SER A 297 -16.62 -9.65 0.86
CA SER A 297 -16.51 -9.02 -0.45
C SER A 297 -15.22 -8.19 -0.55
N ASP A 298 -14.82 -7.54 0.55
CA ASP A 298 -13.69 -6.59 0.56
C ASP A 298 -12.46 -7.12 1.29
N LEU A 299 -12.18 -8.42 1.16
CA LEU A 299 -10.85 -8.93 1.47
C LEU A 299 -9.82 -8.15 0.62
N PRO A 300 -8.57 -7.97 1.08
CA PRO A 300 -7.51 -7.35 0.27
C PRO A 300 -7.20 -8.14 -1.02
N PHE A 301 -7.77 -9.34 -1.11
CA PHE A 301 -7.76 -10.23 -2.27
C PHE A 301 -9.04 -10.15 -3.10
N PHE A 302 -9.79 -9.05 -3.00
CA PHE A 302 -11.18 -8.82 -3.44
C PHE A 302 -11.75 -9.90 -4.36
N PHE A 303 -12.62 -10.72 -3.76
CA PHE A 303 -13.40 -11.79 -4.39
C PHE A 303 -14.74 -11.22 -4.87
N ASP A 304 -14.72 -10.11 -5.62
CA ASP A 304 -15.94 -9.71 -6.30
C ASP A 304 -16.06 -10.53 -7.58
N VAL A 305 -17.00 -11.46 -7.57
CA VAL A 305 -17.45 -12.25 -8.73
C VAL A 305 -18.00 -11.38 -9.87
N THR A 306 -18.02 -10.05 -9.70
CA THR A 306 -18.43 -9.08 -10.71
C THR A 306 -17.38 -8.04 -11.10
N ASP A 307 -16.22 -7.98 -10.41
CA ASP A 307 -15.09 -7.11 -10.76
C ASP A 307 -13.76 -7.87 -10.51
N ASP A 308 -13.46 -8.74 -11.48
CA ASP A 308 -12.61 -9.92 -11.37
C ASP A 308 -11.10 -9.66 -11.32
N SER A 309 -10.63 -9.35 -10.12
CA SER A 309 -9.27 -8.91 -9.85
C SER A 309 -8.53 -9.79 -8.83
N TYR A 310 -8.32 -11.07 -9.17
CA TYR A 310 -7.68 -12.04 -8.27
C TYR A 310 -6.14 -12.00 -8.40
N PRO A 311 -5.37 -11.78 -7.31
CA PRO A 311 -3.91 -11.88 -7.39
C PRO A 311 -3.51 -13.34 -7.59
N MET A 312 -2.89 -13.66 -8.72
CA MET A 312 -2.57 -15.05 -9.09
C MET A 312 -1.57 -15.79 -8.14
N ALA A 313 -1.10 -15.15 -7.08
CA ALA A 313 -0.15 -15.74 -6.15
C ALA A 313 -0.85 -16.68 -5.15
N ILE A 314 -2.19 -16.60 -5.06
CA ILE A 314 -3.01 -17.45 -4.19
C ILE A 314 -3.55 -18.70 -4.89
N TYR A 315 -3.23 -18.93 -6.17
CA TYR A 315 -3.63 -20.18 -6.85
C TYR A 315 -3.08 -21.40 -6.10
N ASP A 316 -3.91 -22.44 -6.04
CA ASP A 316 -3.72 -23.66 -5.25
C ASP A 316 -3.45 -23.41 -3.76
N SER A 317 -3.66 -22.19 -3.27
CA SER A 317 -3.52 -21.84 -1.87
C SER A 317 -4.88 -21.92 -1.16
N THR A 318 -4.83 -22.13 0.14
CA THR A 318 -5.96 -22.04 1.05
C THR A 318 -5.84 -20.74 1.82
N LEU A 319 -6.85 -19.86 1.71
CA LEU A 319 -6.94 -18.66 2.54
C LEU A 319 -7.66 -19.03 3.83
N ARG A 320 -7.00 -18.80 4.96
CA ARG A 320 -7.59 -18.96 6.28
C ARG A 320 -7.72 -17.59 6.93
N VAL A 321 -8.95 -17.22 7.31
CA VAL A 321 -9.23 -15.96 8.00
C VAL A 321 -9.76 -16.25 9.38
N TYR A 322 -9.09 -15.74 10.39
CA TYR A 322 -9.44 -15.98 11.77
C TYR A 322 -9.06 -14.81 12.65
N THR A 323 -9.60 -14.80 13.86
CA THR A 323 -9.29 -13.75 14.83
C THR A 323 -8.52 -14.29 16.01
N THR A 324 -7.65 -13.46 16.58
CA THR A 324 -6.78 -13.79 17.71
C THR A 324 -6.83 -12.73 18.80
N GLU A 325 -6.57 -13.17 20.03
CA GLU A 325 -6.38 -12.24 21.15
C GLU A 325 -5.13 -11.36 20.89
N PRO A 326 -5.16 -10.06 21.23
CA PRO A 326 -4.00 -9.19 21.01
C PRO A 326 -2.73 -9.70 21.68
N GLY A 327 -1.64 -9.77 20.91
CA GLY A 327 -0.33 -10.24 21.40
C GLY A 327 -0.26 -11.76 21.63
N SER A 328 -1.22 -12.52 21.11
CA SER A 328 -1.34 -13.97 21.26
C SER A 328 -1.72 -14.59 19.90
N ASP A 329 -1.47 -15.89 19.75
CA ASP A 329 -1.95 -16.68 18.60
C ASP A 329 -3.20 -17.49 18.94
N LYS A 330 -3.74 -17.33 20.16
CA LYS A 330 -4.99 -17.97 20.57
C LYS A 330 -6.16 -17.33 19.84
N LEU A 331 -7.07 -18.18 19.34
CA LEU A 331 -8.31 -17.74 18.72
C LEU A 331 -9.11 -16.83 19.65
N ASP A 332 -9.58 -15.71 19.12
CA ASP A 332 -10.44 -14.80 19.84
C ASP A 332 -11.88 -15.31 19.84
N THR A 333 -12.23 -16.06 20.88
CA THR A 333 -13.58 -16.61 21.01
C THR A 333 -14.57 -15.61 21.65
N LYS A 334 -14.13 -14.41 22.03
CA LYS A 334 -14.91 -13.51 22.90
C LYS A 334 -15.29 -12.21 22.23
N CYS A 335 -14.33 -11.51 21.61
CA CYS A 335 -14.56 -10.21 21.02
C CYS A 335 -15.14 -10.35 19.62
N PHE A 336 -14.47 -11.07 18.73
CA PHE A 336 -14.84 -11.14 17.33
C PHE A 336 -14.55 -12.52 16.73
N PRO A 337 -15.30 -13.59 17.08
CA PRO A 337 -14.93 -14.95 16.70
C PRO A 337 -15.12 -15.23 15.21
N ILE A 338 -14.01 -15.24 14.46
CA ILE A 338 -13.92 -15.71 13.08
C ILE A 338 -12.91 -16.86 13.04
N ASN A 339 -13.22 -17.92 12.30
CA ASN A 339 -12.27 -18.98 11.97
C ASN A 339 -12.75 -19.69 10.71
N ASP A 340 -12.70 -18.97 9.59
CA ASP A 340 -13.11 -19.44 8.29
C ASP A 340 -11.90 -19.92 7.49
N THR A 341 -12.14 -20.83 6.57
CA THR A 341 -11.12 -21.39 5.68
C THR A 341 -11.74 -21.58 4.32
N TRP A 342 -11.13 -20.97 3.30
CA TRP A 342 -11.47 -21.15 1.90
C TRP A 342 -10.41 -22.02 1.26
N PRO A 343 -10.64 -23.35 1.17
CA PRO A 343 -9.74 -24.23 0.48
C PRO A 343 -9.77 -23.92 -1.01
N TYR A 344 -8.62 -24.02 -1.67
CA TYR A 344 -8.48 -23.79 -3.12
C TYR A 344 -9.15 -22.50 -3.53
N VAL A 345 -8.53 -21.38 -3.12
CA VAL A 345 -8.95 -20.04 -3.50
C VAL A 345 -8.84 -19.92 -5.03
N TYR A 346 -9.88 -20.40 -5.71
CA TYR A 346 -9.99 -20.73 -7.12
C TYR A 346 -8.88 -21.62 -7.70
N SER A 347 -9.24 -22.78 -8.24
CA SER A 347 -8.57 -23.28 -9.45
C SER A 347 -8.99 -22.35 -10.58
N ALA A 348 -8.09 -21.99 -11.49
CA ALA A 348 -8.53 -21.30 -12.71
C ALA A 348 -9.71 -22.09 -13.26
N PRO A 349 -10.85 -21.47 -13.63
CA PRO A 349 -11.86 -22.24 -14.33
C PRO A 349 -11.11 -22.89 -15.48
N SER A 350 -11.14 -24.22 -15.55
CA SER A 350 -10.65 -24.86 -16.76
C SER A 350 -11.39 -24.21 -17.92
N ARG A 351 -10.80 -24.18 -19.11
CA ARG A 351 -11.49 -23.64 -20.29
C ARG A 351 -12.90 -24.23 -20.43
N GLU A 352 -13.06 -25.49 -20.03
CA GLU A 352 -14.32 -26.21 -19.98
C GLU A 352 -15.29 -25.67 -18.91
N ASP A 353 -14.84 -25.44 -17.67
CA ASP A 353 -15.66 -24.83 -16.61
C ASP A 353 -16.14 -23.43 -17.01
N TYR A 354 -15.27 -22.65 -17.66
CA TYR A 354 -15.60 -21.30 -18.10
C TYR A 354 -16.75 -21.27 -19.13
N TYR A 355 -16.75 -22.20 -20.10
CA TYR A 355 -17.85 -22.34 -21.05
C TYR A 355 -19.13 -22.91 -20.43
N VAL A 356 -19.04 -23.63 -19.31
CA VAL A 356 -20.24 -24.05 -18.55
C VAL A 356 -20.93 -22.85 -17.90
N TYR A 357 -20.16 -21.88 -17.37
CA TYR A 357 -20.72 -20.68 -16.75
C TYR A 357 -21.16 -19.61 -17.77
N TYR A 358 -20.51 -19.53 -18.94
CA TYR A 358 -20.80 -18.54 -19.99
C TYR A 358 -20.99 -19.20 -21.37
N PRO A 359 -22.12 -19.89 -21.60
CA PRO A 359 -22.34 -20.67 -22.82
C PRO A 359 -22.43 -19.84 -24.11
N ASP A 360 -22.71 -18.53 -23.99
CA ASP A 360 -22.83 -17.61 -25.12
C ASP A 360 -21.50 -16.92 -25.49
N MET A 361 -20.41 -17.15 -24.73
CA MET A 361 -19.12 -16.58 -25.10
C MET A 361 -18.57 -17.24 -26.36
N PRO A 362 -18.00 -16.45 -27.30
CA PRO A 362 -17.31 -17.02 -28.45
C PRO A 362 -16.25 -18.03 -27.99
N HIS A 363 -16.03 -19.09 -28.75
CA HIS A 363 -14.90 -19.97 -28.45
C HIS A 363 -13.59 -19.22 -28.74
N PHE A 364 -12.62 -19.33 -27.82
CA PHE A 364 -11.24 -18.96 -28.09
C PHE A 364 -10.81 -19.70 -29.36
N PRO A 365 -10.18 -19.03 -30.34
CA PRO A 365 -10.45 -19.12 -31.78
C PRO A 365 -10.59 -20.55 -32.31
N SER A 366 -11.28 -20.74 -33.43
CA SER A 366 -11.61 -22.06 -34.00
C SER A 366 -10.43 -23.02 -34.29
N GLU A 367 -9.18 -22.54 -34.34
CA GLU A 367 -7.98 -23.41 -34.32
C GLU A 367 -7.67 -24.02 -32.94
N ALA A 368 -8.13 -23.38 -31.86
CA ALA A 368 -7.93 -23.74 -30.46
C ALA A 368 -8.81 -24.93 -30.01
N ASP A 369 -9.78 -25.37 -30.80
CA ASP A 369 -10.41 -26.69 -30.62
C ASP A 369 -9.39 -27.85 -30.76
N LYS A 370 -8.19 -27.55 -31.30
CA LYS A 370 -7.04 -28.47 -31.37
C LYS A 370 -5.92 -28.13 -30.40
N CYS A 371 -6.02 -27.04 -29.65
CA CYS A 371 -5.00 -26.68 -28.68
C CYS A 371 -5.23 -27.50 -27.41
N GLN A 372 -4.25 -28.31 -27.01
CA GLN A 372 -4.30 -28.98 -25.70
C GLN A 372 -4.19 -27.91 -24.62
N SER A 373 -5.28 -27.60 -23.92
CA SER A 373 -5.41 -26.44 -23.04
C SER A 373 -4.75 -26.61 -21.67
N ASP A 374 -4.27 -27.79 -21.32
CA ASP A 374 -3.79 -28.05 -19.97
C ASP A 374 -2.44 -27.34 -19.72
N PRO A 375 -2.35 -26.42 -18.74
CA PRO A 375 -1.08 -25.83 -18.35
C PRO A 375 -0.04 -26.91 -17.99
N GLY A 376 1.23 -26.67 -18.32
CA GLY A 376 2.32 -27.59 -17.99
C GLY A 376 2.50 -28.76 -18.96
N VAL A 377 1.76 -28.85 -20.06
CA VAL A 377 2.04 -29.87 -21.11
C VAL A 377 3.22 -29.51 -22.02
N THR A 378 3.80 -28.31 -21.90
CA THR A 378 4.96 -27.85 -22.67
C THR A 378 6.05 -27.28 -21.75
N PRO A 379 7.33 -27.21 -22.21
CA PRO A 379 8.41 -26.62 -21.42
C PRO A 379 8.32 -25.10 -21.21
N PHE A 380 7.39 -24.42 -21.86
CA PHE A 380 7.20 -22.96 -21.77
C PHE A 380 5.98 -22.62 -20.92
N THR A 381 6.08 -21.59 -20.10
CA THR A 381 4.95 -21.06 -19.32
C THR A 381 4.82 -19.57 -19.56
N VAL A 382 3.60 -19.05 -19.47
CA VAL A 382 3.35 -17.62 -19.41
C VAL A 382 3.14 -17.26 -17.94
N ASP A 383 3.83 -16.22 -17.49
CA ASP A 383 3.61 -15.62 -16.18
C ASP A 383 2.17 -15.13 -16.12
N PRO A 384 1.39 -15.53 -15.10
CA PRO A 384 -0.01 -15.14 -15.02
C PRO A 384 -0.25 -13.64 -14.88
N TYR A 385 0.78 -12.83 -14.68
CA TYR A 385 0.69 -11.38 -14.56
C TYR A 385 1.05 -10.65 -15.85
N LEU A 386 0.17 -9.76 -16.29
CA LEU A 386 0.47 -8.73 -17.27
C LEU A 386 1.27 -7.60 -16.62
N GLN A 387 2.53 -7.48 -17.02
CA GLN A 387 3.33 -6.34 -16.60
C GLN A 387 3.04 -5.12 -17.49
N VAL A 388 2.81 -3.97 -16.87
CA VAL A 388 2.73 -2.69 -17.60
C VAL A 388 4.07 -1.95 -17.53
N ILE A 389 4.65 -1.64 -18.69
CA ILE A 389 5.78 -0.72 -18.82
C ILE A 389 5.23 0.62 -19.30
N TRP A 390 5.10 1.56 -18.35
CA TRP A 390 4.49 2.87 -18.57
C TRP A 390 5.34 3.77 -19.47
N ALA A 391 4.69 4.52 -20.35
CA ALA A 391 5.33 5.45 -21.31
C ALA A 391 6.40 6.35 -20.65
N ASN A 392 6.11 6.86 -19.44
CA ASN A 392 6.97 7.79 -18.71
C ASN A 392 8.25 7.16 -18.11
N THR A 393 8.39 5.83 -18.14
CA THR A 393 9.54 5.12 -17.55
C THR A 393 10.61 4.73 -18.55
N THR A 394 10.37 4.91 -19.84
CA THR A 394 11.27 4.49 -20.92
C THR A 394 11.42 5.63 -21.94
N ASN A 395 12.52 5.66 -22.70
CA ASN A 395 12.70 6.62 -23.80
C ASN A 395 11.76 6.31 -25.01
N LEU A 396 10.61 5.68 -24.76
CA LEU A 396 9.59 5.45 -25.77
C LEU A 396 8.85 6.77 -26.04
N SER A 397 8.24 6.89 -27.22
CA SER A 397 7.44 8.07 -27.55
C SER A 397 6.38 8.31 -26.47
N ASN A 398 6.21 9.56 -26.06
CA ASN A 398 5.55 10.01 -24.81
C ASN A 398 4.05 9.68 -24.64
N SER A 399 3.49 8.67 -25.31
CA SER A 399 2.03 8.47 -25.36
C SER A 399 1.58 7.02 -25.53
N THR A 400 2.40 6.02 -25.22
CA THR A 400 1.99 4.61 -25.35
C THR A 400 2.47 3.76 -24.19
N ASP A 401 1.60 2.89 -23.71
CA ASP A 401 1.91 1.94 -22.64
C ASP A 401 2.15 0.55 -23.24
N LEU A 402 3.12 -0.18 -22.71
CA LEU A 402 3.39 -1.56 -23.13
C LEU A 402 2.81 -2.55 -22.11
N TYR A 403 1.98 -3.47 -22.59
CA TYR A 403 1.35 -4.52 -21.81
C TYR A 403 2.02 -5.85 -22.14
N CYS A 404 2.73 -6.41 -21.18
CA CYS A 404 3.71 -7.45 -21.39
C CYS A 404 3.33 -8.74 -20.68
N ILE A 405 3.27 -9.85 -21.43
CA ILE A 405 3.30 -11.18 -20.83
C ILE A 405 4.76 -11.62 -20.66
N THR A 406 5.11 -12.22 -19.51
CA THR A 406 6.46 -12.74 -19.29
C THR A 406 6.50 -14.22 -19.62
N LEU A 407 7.51 -14.65 -20.38
CA LEU A 407 7.73 -16.05 -20.69
C LEU A 407 8.74 -16.65 -19.72
N ALA A 408 8.45 -17.86 -19.26
CA ALA A 408 9.33 -18.66 -18.42
C ALA A 408 9.35 -20.11 -18.92
N THR A 409 10.15 -20.96 -18.27
CA THR A 409 10.18 -22.41 -18.57
C THR A 409 9.83 -23.24 -17.33
N ALA A 410 9.25 -24.41 -17.57
CA ALA A 410 8.94 -25.41 -16.56
C ALA A 410 9.17 -26.82 -17.11
N GLU A 411 9.26 -27.82 -16.24
CA GLU A 411 9.28 -29.21 -16.68
C GLU A 411 7.88 -29.64 -17.14
N PRO A 412 7.71 -30.14 -18.38
CA PRO A 412 6.40 -30.56 -18.85
C PRO A 412 5.95 -31.84 -18.13
N VAL A 413 4.65 -31.91 -17.77
CA VAL A 413 4.02 -33.08 -17.13
C VAL A 413 4.26 -34.37 -17.92
N ASN A 414 4.29 -34.26 -19.26
CA ASN A 414 4.67 -35.37 -20.14
C ASN A 414 5.63 -34.89 -21.24
N ALA A 415 6.93 -34.96 -20.95
CA ALA A 415 8.01 -34.64 -21.89
C ALA A 415 8.00 -35.46 -23.20
N SER A 416 7.28 -36.59 -23.25
CA SER A 416 7.18 -37.42 -24.46
C SER A 416 6.04 -37.01 -25.40
N SER A 417 5.11 -36.17 -24.94
CA SER A 417 4.00 -35.64 -25.74
C SER A 417 4.48 -34.71 -26.87
N THR A 418 3.60 -34.37 -27.81
CA THR A 418 3.92 -33.41 -28.88
C THR A 418 4.35 -32.06 -28.29
N CYS A 419 3.55 -31.48 -27.40
CA CYS A 419 3.84 -30.21 -26.74
C CYS A 419 5.01 -30.28 -25.75
N GLY A 420 5.21 -31.44 -25.11
CA GLY A 420 6.28 -31.66 -24.15
C GLY A 420 7.68 -31.74 -24.78
N LYS A 421 7.74 -32.05 -26.10
CA LYS A 421 8.98 -32.06 -26.89
C LYS A 421 9.32 -30.71 -27.51
N THR A 422 8.45 -29.71 -27.39
CA THR A 422 8.66 -28.39 -27.97
C THR A 422 9.90 -27.74 -27.36
N SER A 423 10.91 -27.47 -28.19
CA SER A 423 12.16 -26.81 -27.78
C SER A 423 12.17 -25.31 -27.99
N SER A 424 11.22 -24.80 -28.78
CA SER A 424 11.09 -23.39 -29.15
C SER A 424 9.64 -23.01 -29.44
N ILE A 425 9.28 -21.76 -29.16
CA ILE A 425 8.00 -21.16 -29.55
C ILE A 425 8.22 -20.15 -30.68
N SER A 426 7.35 -20.14 -31.69
CA SER A 426 7.46 -19.27 -32.88
C SER A 426 6.42 -18.16 -32.91
N ARG A 427 5.34 -18.29 -32.13
CA ARG A 427 4.19 -17.39 -32.18
C ARG A 427 3.43 -17.41 -30.86
N VAL A 428 2.87 -16.26 -30.52
CA VAL A 428 1.96 -16.05 -29.40
C VAL A 428 0.63 -15.57 -29.98
N SER A 429 -0.50 -16.02 -29.44
CA SER A 429 -1.80 -15.44 -29.76
C SER A 429 -2.52 -15.00 -28.51
N LEU A 430 -3.14 -13.82 -28.55
CA LEU A 430 -3.92 -13.23 -27.46
C LEU A 430 -5.39 -13.17 -27.86
N TRP A 431 -6.32 -13.49 -26.96
CA TRP A 431 -7.75 -13.38 -27.21
C TRP A 431 -8.28 -11.98 -26.96
N MET A 432 -8.60 -11.28 -28.04
CA MET A 432 -8.85 -9.84 -28.01
C MET A 432 -10.02 -9.51 -28.94
N TYR A 433 -10.94 -8.65 -28.50
CA TYR A 433 -11.99 -8.17 -29.39
C TYR A 433 -11.37 -7.46 -30.60
N GLU A 434 -11.74 -7.89 -31.81
CA GLU A 434 -11.23 -7.28 -33.05
C GLU A 434 -11.63 -5.80 -33.17
N ASP A 435 -12.75 -5.39 -32.56
CA ASP A 435 -13.26 -4.02 -32.53
C ASP A 435 -12.29 -3.02 -31.87
N TRP A 436 -11.31 -3.50 -31.10
CA TRP A 436 -10.29 -2.67 -30.45
C TRP A 436 -8.98 -2.61 -31.25
N LYS A 437 -8.89 -3.23 -32.44
CA LYS A 437 -7.63 -3.35 -33.19
C LYS A 437 -6.90 -2.04 -33.45
N GLN A 438 -7.63 -0.95 -33.63
CA GLN A 438 -7.08 0.39 -33.87
C GLN A 438 -6.29 0.97 -32.68
N TYR A 439 -6.49 0.44 -31.47
CA TYR A 439 -5.80 0.90 -30.25
C TYR A 439 -4.49 0.16 -29.99
N TYR A 440 -4.24 -0.94 -30.69
CA TYR A 440 -3.00 -1.73 -30.59
C TYR A 440 -2.06 -1.35 -31.72
N LEU A 441 -1.00 -0.63 -31.36
CA LEU A 441 -0.12 0.06 -32.31
C LEU A 441 1.04 -0.82 -32.78
N GLY A 442 1.39 -1.86 -32.02
CA GLY A 442 2.46 -2.79 -32.37
C GLY A 442 2.73 -3.81 -31.28
N ALA A 443 3.71 -4.69 -31.53
CA ALA A 443 4.20 -5.64 -30.54
C ALA A 443 5.73 -5.63 -30.48
N TYR A 444 6.28 -5.96 -29.31
CA TYR A 444 7.70 -5.93 -29.02
C TYR A 444 8.12 -7.13 -28.19
N LEU A 445 9.30 -7.67 -28.50
CA LEU A 445 10.02 -8.56 -27.61
C LEU A 445 10.93 -7.70 -26.73
N VAL A 446 10.69 -7.77 -25.43
CA VAL A 446 11.41 -6.99 -24.43
C VAL A 446 12.24 -7.92 -23.56
N THR A 447 13.53 -7.64 -23.44
CA THR A 447 14.46 -8.40 -22.58
C THR A 447 15.18 -7.45 -21.63
N GLY A 448 15.54 -7.95 -20.44
CA GLY A 448 16.29 -7.15 -19.46
C GLY A 448 17.71 -6.85 -19.95
N ALA A 449 18.12 -5.58 -19.95
CA ALA A 449 19.47 -5.13 -20.33
C ALA A 449 20.38 -4.91 -19.10
N GLY A 450 20.20 -5.69 -18.02
CA GLY A 450 20.83 -5.43 -16.72
C GLY A 450 20.29 -4.15 -16.04
N SER A 451 21.13 -3.45 -15.27
CA SER A 451 20.76 -2.23 -14.54
C SER A 451 20.43 -1.01 -15.42
N SER A 452 20.54 -1.16 -16.75
CA SER A 452 20.51 -0.08 -17.74
C SER A 452 19.20 0.02 -18.54
N GLY A 453 18.17 -0.78 -18.22
CA GLY A 453 16.84 -0.71 -18.84
C GLY A 453 16.49 -1.94 -19.67
N TYR A 454 15.66 -1.76 -20.69
CA TYR A 454 15.11 -2.83 -21.52
C TYR A 454 15.69 -2.77 -22.95
N VAL A 455 16.04 -3.92 -23.52
CA VAL A 455 16.26 -4.05 -24.97
C VAL A 455 14.94 -4.44 -25.61
N GLN A 456 14.54 -3.70 -26.63
CA GLN A 456 13.30 -3.95 -27.36
C GLN A 456 13.60 -4.34 -28.81
N LYS A 457 12.91 -5.35 -29.30
CA LYS A 457 12.90 -5.76 -30.70
C LYS A 457 11.46 -5.74 -31.18
N GLN A 458 11.16 -4.94 -32.21
CA GLN A 458 9.83 -4.92 -32.81
C GLN A 458 9.48 -6.31 -33.37
N LEU A 459 8.25 -6.73 -33.12
CA LEU A 459 7.67 -7.97 -33.60
C LEU A 459 6.60 -7.68 -34.66
N GLU A 460 6.33 -8.67 -35.49
CA GLU A 460 5.20 -8.61 -36.40
C GLU A 460 3.93 -8.98 -35.62
N MET A 461 2.94 -8.09 -35.66
CA MET A 461 1.63 -8.28 -35.07
C MET A 461 0.59 -8.30 -36.19
N THR A 462 -0.20 -9.36 -36.23
CA THR A 462 -1.30 -9.55 -37.18
C THR A 462 -2.58 -9.93 -36.43
N TRP A 463 -3.69 -10.02 -37.14
CA TRP A 463 -4.95 -10.50 -36.61
C TRP A 463 -5.34 -11.79 -37.33
N GLY A 464 -5.99 -12.70 -36.60
CA GLY A 464 -6.62 -13.86 -37.20
C GLY A 464 -7.73 -13.48 -38.19
N PRO A 465 -8.29 -14.48 -38.90
CA PRO A 465 -9.51 -14.31 -39.68
C PRO A 465 -10.61 -13.54 -38.93
N THR A 466 -11.42 -12.77 -39.65
CA THR A 466 -12.54 -12.02 -39.06
C THR A 466 -13.45 -12.93 -38.25
N GLY A 467 -13.68 -12.57 -36.98
CA GLY A 467 -14.47 -13.33 -36.03
C GLY A 467 -13.69 -14.27 -35.11
N ASP A 468 -12.41 -14.55 -35.40
CA ASP A 468 -11.57 -15.36 -34.49
C ASP A 468 -11.16 -14.59 -33.23
N ASN A 469 -11.25 -13.24 -33.25
CA ASN A 469 -10.89 -12.39 -32.12
C ASN A 469 -9.47 -12.69 -31.58
N ALA A 470 -8.54 -12.98 -32.48
CA ALA A 470 -7.19 -13.41 -32.12
C ALA A 470 -6.16 -12.40 -32.62
N MET A 471 -5.45 -11.76 -31.69
CA MET A 471 -4.22 -11.05 -32.01
C MET A 471 -3.10 -12.08 -32.11
N ILE A 472 -2.28 -12.00 -33.16
CA ILE A 472 -1.20 -12.95 -33.43
C ILE A 472 0.12 -12.19 -33.46
N ILE A 473 1.09 -12.62 -32.64
CA ILE A 473 2.41 -12.02 -32.54
C ILE A 473 3.45 -13.05 -32.95
N SER A 474 4.12 -12.80 -34.07
CA SER A 474 5.18 -13.67 -34.58
C SER A 474 6.49 -13.40 -33.85
N LEU A 475 7.24 -14.47 -33.54
CA LEU A 475 8.56 -14.42 -32.90
C LEU A 475 9.62 -14.81 -33.94
N PRO A 476 10.27 -13.84 -34.63
CA PRO A 476 11.24 -14.15 -35.67
C PRO A 476 12.44 -14.91 -35.07
N ASN A 477 12.73 -16.09 -35.63
CA ASN A 477 13.70 -17.10 -35.17
C ASN A 477 13.30 -17.90 -33.92
N GLY A 478 12.05 -17.76 -33.47
CA GLY A 478 11.54 -18.41 -32.27
C GLY A 478 12.23 -17.97 -30.97
N LEU A 479 11.73 -18.50 -29.85
CA LEU A 479 12.36 -18.42 -28.54
C LEU A 479 12.57 -19.83 -28.02
N ASP A 480 13.83 -20.26 -27.92
CA ASP A 480 14.17 -21.57 -27.38
C ASP A 480 14.21 -21.58 -25.84
N VAL A 481 14.13 -22.78 -25.26
CA VAL A 481 14.18 -22.98 -23.79
C VAL A 481 15.41 -22.32 -23.15
N PRO A 482 16.65 -22.48 -23.68
CA PRO A 482 17.83 -21.79 -23.14
C PRO A 482 17.69 -20.26 -23.11
N THR A 483 17.16 -19.66 -24.18
CA THR A 483 16.97 -18.21 -24.29
C THR A 483 15.93 -17.72 -23.31
N VAL A 484 14.79 -18.40 -23.19
CA VAL A 484 13.74 -18.05 -22.23
C VAL A 484 14.27 -18.10 -20.79
N ASN A 485 15.01 -19.16 -20.44
CA ASN A 485 15.63 -19.28 -19.11
C ASN A 485 16.67 -18.20 -18.82
N ALA A 486 17.49 -17.83 -19.81
CA ALA A 486 18.56 -16.87 -19.62
C ALA A 486 18.06 -15.42 -19.55
N THR A 487 17.00 -15.09 -20.30
CA THR A 487 16.59 -13.69 -20.53
C THR A 487 15.26 -13.30 -19.93
N GLN A 488 14.42 -14.28 -19.55
CA GLN A 488 13.03 -14.08 -19.12
C GLN A 488 12.29 -13.07 -20.02
N PRO A 489 12.20 -13.38 -21.33
CA PRO A 489 11.73 -12.44 -22.32
C PRO A 489 10.25 -12.12 -22.11
N LYS A 490 9.88 -10.91 -22.50
CA LYS A 490 8.51 -10.41 -22.42
C LYS A 490 7.98 -10.12 -23.80
N VAL A 491 6.76 -10.54 -24.07
CA VAL A 491 6.04 -10.21 -25.31
C VAL A 491 5.06 -9.12 -24.95
N CYS A 492 5.31 -7.92 -25.48
CA CYS A 492 4.59 -6.71 -25.13
C CYS A 492 3.74 -6.22 -26.28
N VAL A 493 2.51 -5.78 -25.99
CA VAL A 493 1.63 -5.09 -26.91
C VAL A 493 1.64 -3.61 -26.58
N GLU A 494 1.87 -2.77 -27.58
CA GLU A 494 1.81 -1.32 -27.46
C GLU A 494 0.38 -0.85 -27.64
N VAL A 495 -0.12 -0.15 -26.63
CA VAL A 495 -1.48 0.40 -26.59
C VAL A 495 -1.39 1.92 -26.60
N ALA A 496 -2.24 2.56 -27.39
CA ALA A 496 -2.39 4.02 -27.38
C ALA A 496 -2.74 4.53 -25.97
N ALA A 497 -2.22 5.68 -25.53
CA ALA A 497 -2.50 6.23 -24.20
C ALA A 497 -3.99 6.57 -23.96
N ASP A 498 -4.76 6.84 -25.02
CA ASP A 498 -6.20 7.03 -24.99
C ASP A 498 -6.98 5.76 -25.39
N GLY A 499 -6.26 4.67 -25.62
CA GLY A 499 -6.81 3.37 -25.97
C GLY A 499 -7.34 2.60 -24.78
N ILE A 500 -7.95 1.45 -25.08
CA ILE A 500 -8.44 0.53 -24.06
C ILE A 500 -7.26 -0.34 -23.59
N PRO A 501 -7.00 -0.41 -22.28
CA PRO A 501 -5.99 -1.31 -21.73
C PRO A 501 -6.14 -2.74 -22.23
N LEU A 502 -5.02 -3.45 -22.40
CA LEU A 502 -5.04 -4.80 -23.00
C LEU A 502 -6.02 -5.76 -22.30
N TRP A 503 -6.10 -5.74 -20.96
CA TRP A 503 -7.04 -6.59 -20.21
C TRP A 503 -8.51 -6.22 -20.48
N SER A 504 -8.83 -4.94 -20.64
CA SER A 504 -10.20 -4.49 -20.92
C SER A 504 -10.63 -4.76 -22.37
N GLY A 505 -9.67 -4.95 -23.26
CA GLY A 505 -9.91 -5.37 -24.64
C GLY A 505 -9.92 -6.87 -24.85
N ALA A 506 -9.64 -7.66 -23.80
CA ALA A 506 -9.72 -9.12 -23.84
C ALA A 506 -11.17 -9.57 -24.05
N MET A 507 -11.36 -10.70 -24.73
CA MET A 507 -12.68 -11.31 -24.96
C MET A 507 -13.34 -11.86 -23.69
N ASP A 508 -12.53 -12.02 -22.64
CA ASP A 508 -12.94 -12.50 -21.35
C ASP A 508 -13.52 -11.34 -20.53
N SER A 509 -14.78 -11.45 -20.10
CA SER A 509 -15.44 -10.40 -19.32
C SER A 509 -14.80 -10.16 -17.96
N LEU A 510 -14.00 -11.11 -17.48
CA LEU A 510 -13.26 -11.04 -16.22
C LEU A 510 -11.87 -10.39 -16.42
N GLY A 511 -11.54 -9.93 -17.63
CA GLY A 511 -10.29 -9.23 -17.93
C GLY A 511 -9.07 -10.15 -18.12
N TYR A 512 -9.26 -11.47 -18.21
CA TYR A 512 -8.17 -12.40 -18.53
C TYR A 512 -7.77 -12.30 -20.00
N VAL A 513 -6.49 -12.02 -20.26
CA VAL A 513 -5.91 -12.15 -21.59
C VAL A 513 -5.48 -13.60 -21.79
N TRP A 514 -6.35 -14.37 -22.45
CA TRP A 514 -6.02 -15.73 -22.85
C TRP A 514 -4.92 -15.73 -23.91
N THR A 515 -3.87 -16.49 -23.65
CA THR A 515 -2.62 -16.53 -24.40
C THR A 515 -2.32 -17.94 -24.86
N ALA A 516 -2.28 -18.18 -26.18
CA ALA A 516 -1.82 -19.44 -26.75
C ALA A 516 -0.37 -19.34 -27.23
N LEU A 517 0.44 -20.38 -26.98
CA LEU A 517 1.80 -20.49 -27.50
C LEU A 517 1.84 -21.49 -28.65
N TYR A 518 2.59 -21.20 -29.71
CA TYR A 518 2.73 -22.10 -30.86
C TYR A 518 4.19 -22.45 -31.09
N ASP A 519 4.46 -23.72 -31.40
CA ASP A 519 5.79 -24.20 -31.78
C ASP A 519 6.18 -23.76 -33.20
N GLU A 520 7.39 -24.11 -33.65
CA GLU A 520 7.86 -23.83 -35.02
C GLU A 520 7.07 -24.54 -36.13
N SER A 521 6.34 -25.61 -35.80
CA SER A 521 5.46 -26.30 -36.74
C SER A 521 4.09 -25.63 -36.88
N GLY A 522 3.82 -24.58 -36.09
CA GLY A 522 2.52 -23.91 -36.01
C GLY A 522 1.51 -24.67 -35.17
N LYS A 523 1.91 -25.72 -34.42
CA LYS A 523 1.01 -26.42 -33.52
C LYS A 523 0.83 -25.64 -32.23
N CYS A 524 -0.43 -25.47 -31.85
CA CYS A 524 -0.80 -24.83 -30.60
C CYS A 524 -0.40 -25.73 -29.41
N CYS A 525 0.47 -25.20 -28.57
CA CYS A 525 0.80 -25.67 -27.24
C CYS A 525 -0.02 -24.82 -26.23
N PRO A 526 -0.07 -25.16 -24.93
CA PRO A 526 -1.20 -24.85 -24.06
C PRO A 526 -1.59 -23.38 -24.00
N THR A 527 -2.88 -23.19 -23.73
CA THR A 527 -3.45 -21.88 -23.48
C THR A 527 -3.21 -21.52 -22.02
N TYR A 528 -2.56 -20.38 -21.82
CA TYR A 528 -2.40 -19.73 -20.55
C TYR A 528 -3.42 -18.61 -20.45
N TYR A 529 -3.76 -18.21 -19.25
CA TYR A 529 -4.49 -16.98 -19.01
C TYR A 529 -3.53 -16.07 -18.25
N THR A 530 -3.48 -14.82 -18.66
CA THR A 530 -2.76 -13.78 -17.93
C THR A 530 -3.76 -12.74 -17.49
N ASN A 531 -3.86 -12.51 -16.20
CA ASN A 531 -4.64 -11.38 -15.69
C ASN A 531 -3.71 -10.16 -15.54
N ARG A 532 -4.31 -8.99 -15.38
CA ARG A 532 -3.63 -7.83 -14.83
C ARG A 532 -3.02 -8.13 -13.44
N TYR A 533 -3.58 -9.07 -12.68
CA TYR A 533 -3.45 -9.23 -11.22
C TYR A 533 -2.61 -10.36 -10.69
#